data_AF-A0A962MCL9-F1
#
_entry.id   AF-A0A962MCL9-F1
#
_cell.length_a   1.000
_cell.length_b   1.000
_cell.length_c   1.000
_cell.angle_alpha   90.00
_cell.angle_beta   90.00
_cell.angle_gamma   90.00
#
_symmetry.space_group_name_H-M   'P 1'
#
loop_
_entity.id
_entity.type
_entity.pdbx_description
1 polymer ?
#
loop_
_entity_poly.entity_id
_entity_poly.type
_entity_poly.pdbx_seq_one_letter_code
_entity_poly.pdbx_strand_id
1 'polypeptide(L)'
;MSEAVLSGRRWRRPPLIRNPWQRYGLMLAALVYLVFALGSFEVNWSRVYEGLDRGWAFVKAFSEPNFSKRWSDFEEGMLESLVMTVTSTVVGVLISIPIGLGAARNLAPLPVYLLCRGIIAISRALHEIIVAIIMVAIFGFGPLAGFITLSFATIGFLSKLLAEDIESMDRSQAEAVRATGA
;
A
#
# COMPACT_ATOMS: atom_id res chain seq x y z
N MET A 1 -23.71 -60.71 16.53
CA MET A 1 -23.90 -60.37 15.10
C MET A 1 -25.19 -59.61 14.94
N SER A 2 -25.13 -58.27 14.90
CA SER A 2 -26.20 -57.46 14.31
C SER A 2 -25.55 -56.18 13.83
N GLU A 3 -25.16 -56.18 12.56
CA GLU A 3 -24.60 -55.03 11.87
C GLU A 3 -25.62 -53.89 11.87
N ALA A 4 -25.29 -52.81 12.58
CA ALA A 4 -26.03 -51.56 12.48
C ALA A 4 -25.72 -50.91 11.13
N VAL A 5 -26.66 -51.03 10.20
CA VAL A 5 -26.63 -50.43 8.86
C VAL A 5 -26.56 -48.91 9.00
N LEU A 6 -25.36 -48.34 8.82
CA LEU A 6 -25.18 -46.90 8.63
C LEU A 6 -25.69 -46.53 7.23
N SER A 7 -26.98 -46.22 7.13
CA SER A 7 -27.58 -45.71 5.90
C SER A 7 -26.90 -44.39 5.49
N GLY A 8 -26.17 -44.39 4.38
CA GLY A 8 -25.46 -43.24 3.85
C GLY A 8 -26.42 -42.10 3.48
N ARG A 9 -26.57 -41.10 4.35
CA ARG A 9 -27.19 -39.82 3.98
C ARG A 9 -26.22 -39.05 3.10
N ARG A 10 -26.43 -39.11 1.78
CA ARG A 10 -25.76 -38.19 0.83
C ARG A 10 -26.25 -36.78 1.10
N TRP A 11 -25.43 -35.98 1.76
CA TRP A 11 -25.67 -34.56 1.95
C TRP A 11 -25.86 -33.89 0.58
N ARG A 12 -27.00 -33.22 0.37
CA ARG A 12 -27.26 -32.36 -0.78
C ARG A 12 -27.25 -30.92 -0.30
N ARG A 13 -26.31 -30.12 -0.81
CA ARG A 13 -26.24 -28.67 -0.55
C ARG A 13 -27.60 -28.01 -0.80
N PRO A 14 -28.15 -27.24 0.15
CA PRO A 14 -29.38 -26.51 -0.09
C PRO A 14 -29.16 -25.48 -1.21
N PRO A 15 -30.12 -25.30 -2.12
CA PRO A 15 -29.99 -24.28 -3.16
C PRO A 15 -29.98 -22.88 -2.54
N LEU A 16 -29.16 -21.98 -3.10
CA LEU A 16 -28.97 -20.60 -2.62
C LEU A 16 -30.28 -19.79 -2.58
N ILE A 17 -31.28 -20.15 -3.40
CA ILE A 17 -32.61 -19.54 -3.45
C ILE A 17 -33.63 -20.68 -3.37
N ARG A 18 -34.58 -20.60 -2.41
CA ARG A 18 -35.58 -21.64 -2.13
C ARG A 18 -36.57 -21.87 -3.27
N ASN A 19 -36.92 -20.83 -4.04
CA ASN A 19 -37.91 -20.93 -5.12
C ASN A 19 -37.22 -21.23 -6.47
N PRO A 20 -37.52 -22.39 -7.11
CA PRO A 20 -36.87 -22.80 -8.36
C PRO A 20 -37.11 -21.81 -9.52
N TRP A 21 -38.28 -21.17 -9.58
CA TRP A 21 -38.62 -20.20 -10.62
C TRP A 21 -37.76 -18.93 -10.54
N GLN A 22 -37.49 -18.44 -9.33
CA GLN A 22 -36.63 -17.27 -9.11
C GLN A 22 -35.17 -17.57 -9.48
N ARG A 23 -34.70 -18.81 -9.23
CA ARG A 23 -33.35 -19.24 -9.61
C ARG A 23 -33.18 -19.28 -11.13
N TYR A 24 -34.09 -19.92 -11.85
CA TYR A 24 -34.01 -19.97 -13.31
C TYR A 24 -34.26 -18.59 -13.94
N GLY A 25 -35.14 -17.78 -13.36
CA GLY A 25 -35.36 -16.40 -13.78
C GLY A 25 -34.12 -15.51 -13.63
N LEU A 26 -33.42 -15.59 -12.50
CA LEU A 26 -32.17 -14.85 -12.28
C LEU A 26 -31.03 -15.35 -13.17
N MET A 27 -30.93 -16.67 -13.40
CA MET A 27 -29.94 -17.22 -14.34
C MET A 27 -30.21 -16.77 -15.77
N LEU A 28 -31.48 -16.77 -16.20
CA LEU A 28 -31.87 -16.28 -17.51
C LEU A 28 -31.63 -14.78 -17.64
N ALA A 29 -31.98 -13.99 -16.63
CA ALA A 29 -31.74 -12.54 -16.61
C ALA A 29 -30.23 -12.22 -16.65
N ALA A 30 -29.40 -12.94 -15.90
CA ALA A 30 -27.95 -12.80 -15.93
C ALA A 30 -27.38 -13.18 -17.31
N LEU A 31 -27.89 -14.25 -17.94
CA LEU A 31 -27.49 -14.67 -19.27
C LEU A 31 -27.88 -13.62 -20.33
N VAL A 32 -29.12 -13.12 -20.29
CA VAL A 32 -29.60 -12.06 -21.19
C VAL A 32 -28.78 -10.79 -21.01
N TYR A 33 -28.52 -10.39 -19.76
CA TYR A 33 -27.67 -9.25 -19.46
C TYR A 33 -26.25 -9.43 -20.00
N LEU A 34 -25.65 -10.62 -19.83
CA LEU A 34 -24.33 -10.93 -20.36
C LEU A 34 -24.29 -10.83 -21.88
N VAL A 35 -25.30 -11.39 -22.57
CA VAL A 35 -25.40 -11.33 -24.04
C VAL A 35 -25.55 -9.89 -24.53
N PHE A 36 -26.40 -9.08 -23.87
CA PHE A 36 -26.52 -7.66 -24.18
C PHE A 36 -25.22 -6.89 -23.91
N ALA A 37 -24.56 -7.13 -22.78
CA ALA A 37 -23.32 -6.47 -22.42
C ALA A 37 -22.17 -6.79 -23.41
N LEU A 38 -22.04 -8.06 -23.80
CA LEU A 38 -21.06 -8.48 -24.80
C LEU A 38 -21.39 -7.95 -26.20
N GLY A 39 -22.66 -7.90 -26.57
CA GLY A 39 -23.11 -7.33 -27.85
C GLY A 39 -23.00 -5.81 -27.93
N SER A 40 -23.02 -5.11 -26.80
CA SER A 40 -22.83 -3.66 -26.71
C SER A 40 -21.35 -3.24 -26.77
N PHE A 41 -20.44 -4.21 -26.73
CA PHE A 41 -19.01 -3.96 -26.76
C PHE A 41 -18.58 -3.73 -28.20
N GLU A 42 -18.44 -2.46 -28.60
CA GLU A 42 -17.83 -2.09 -29.88
C GLU A 42 -16.32 -2.39 -29.83
N VAL A 43 -15.96 -3.66 -30.05
CA VAL A 43 -14.57 -4.10 -30.14
C VAL A 43 -13.99 -3.57 -31.44
N ASN A 44 -13.17 -2.54 -31.34
CA ASN A 44 -12.40 -2.07 -32.47
C ASN A 44 -11.22 -3.04 -32.72
N TRP A 45 -11.43 -3.98 -33.64
CA TRP A 45 -10.44 -4.99 -34.01
C TRP A 45 -9.13 -4.41 -34.54
N SER A 46 -9.12 -3.19 -35.10
CA SER A 46 -7.88 -2.53 -35.55
C SER A 46 -7.01 -2.13 -34.36
N ARG A 47 -7.61 -1.58 -33.30
CA ARG A 47 -6.90 -1.23 -32.06
C ARG A 47 -6.36 -2.46 -31.34
N VAL A 48 -7.08 -3.58 -31.39
CA VAL A 48 -6.63 -4.85 -30.80
C VAL A 48 -5.37 -5.35 -31.53
N TYR A 49 -5.37 -5.32 -32.86
CA TYR A 49 -4.20 -5.72 -33.66
C TYR A 49 -2.99 -4.81 -33.42
N GLU A 50 -3.19 -3.47 -33.46
CA GLU A 50 -2.11 -2.53 -33.13
C GLU A 50 -1.57 -2.71 -31.71
N GLY A 51 -2.44 -3.00 -30.74
CA GLY A 51 -2.06 -3.29 -29.36
C GLY A 51 -1.25 -4.59 -29.25
N LEU A 52 -1.62 -5.61 -30.03
CA LEU A 52 -0.92 -6.89 -30.10
C LEU A 52 0.51 -6.71 -30.67
N ASP A 53 0.66 -5.93 -31.75
CA ASP A 53 1.95 -5.64 -32.36
C ASP A 53 2.88 -4.88 -31.39
N ARG A 54 2.37 -3.87 -30.69
CA ARG A 54 3.13 -3.14 -29.66
C ARG A 54 3.50 -4.05 -28.48
N GLY A 55 2.58 -4.90 -28.04
CA GLY A 55 2.82 -5.88 -27.00
C GLY A 55 3.89 -6.90 -27.40
N TRP A 56 3.85 -7.36 -28.64
CA TRP A 56 4.86 -8.27 -29.19
C TRP A 56 6.23 -7.60 -29.29
N ALA A 57 6.30 -6.34 -29.71
CA ALA A 57 7.53 -5.56 -29.72
C ALA A 57 8.13 -5.40 -28.30
N PHE A 58 7.28 -5.15 -27.29
CA PHE A 58 7.69 -5.09 -25.90
C PHE A 58 8.23 -6.44 -25.39
N VAL A 59 7.55 -7.55 -25.70
CA VAL A 59 8.02 -8.91 -25.37
C VAL A 59 9.36 -9.21 -26.05
N LYS A 60 9.50 -8.86 -27.34
CA LYS A 60 10.73 -9.05 -28.10
C LYS A 60 11.89 -8.22 -27.52
N ALA A 61 11.61 -7.03 -26.98
CA ALA A 61 12.62 -6.20 -26.33
C ALA A 61 13.29 -6.88 -25.12
N PHE A 62 12.60 -7.78 -24.41
CA PHE A 62 13.22 -8.60 -23.34
C PHE A 62 14.18 -9.67 -23.88
N SER A 63 14.05 -10.07 -25.15
CA SER A 63 14.88 -11.10 -25.77
C SER A 63 16.24 -10.55 -26.27
N GLU A 64 16.41 -9.24 -26.37
CA GLU A 64 17.66 -8.58 -26.79
C GLU A 64 18.20 -7.63 -25.70
N PRO A 65 18.58 -8.15 -24.52
CA PRO A 65 19.12 -7.31 -23.46
C PRO A 65 20.56 -6.87 -23.80
N ASN A 66 20.71 -5.70 -24.44
CA ASN A 66 22.04 -5.10 -24.64
C ASN A 66 22.52 -4.37 -23.38
N PHE A 67 23.15 -5.10 -22.47
CA PHE A 67 23.77 -4.53 -21.27
C PHE A 67 24.94 -3.60 -21.61
N SER A 68 25.68 -3.85 -22.71
CA SER A 68 26.86 -3.08 -23.07
C SER A 68 26.58 -1.62 -23.50
N LYS A 69 25.39 -1.33 -24.04
CA LYS A 69 25.02 0.03 -24.48
C LYS A 69 24.16 0.79 -23.48
N ARG A 70 23.45 0.09 -22.59
CA ARG A 70 22.54 0.66 -21.60
C ARG A 70 23.11 0.64 -20.17
N TRP A 71 24.37 0.27 -20.00
CA TRP A 71 25.01 0.19 -18.69
C TRP A 71 24.97 1.53 -17.93
N SER A 72 25.19 2.65 -18.64
CA SER A 72 25.11 4.00 -18.07
C SER A 72 23.75 4.29 -17.43
N ASP A 73 22.67 3.89 -18.10
CA ASP A 73 21.31 4.19 -17.68
C ASP A 73 20.94 3.37 -16.43
N PHE A 74 21.46 2.14 -16.34
CA PHE A 74 21.31 1.32 -15.13
C PHE A 74 22.10 1.89 -13.95
N GLU A 75 23.34 2.33 -14.17
CA GLU A 75 24.16 2.93 -13.12
C GLU A 75 23.54 4.22 -12.60
N GLU A 76 23.07 5.10 -13.51
CA GLU A 76 22.38 6.34 -13.15
C GLU A 76 21.10 6.06 -12.36
N GLY A 77 20.24 5.15 -12.83
CA GLY A 77 19.02 4.80 -12.12
C GLY A 77 19.26 4.14 -10.75
N MET A 78 20.30 3.32 -10.62
CA MET A 78 20.69 2.73 -9.32
C MET A 78 21.20 3.79 -8.34
N LEU A 79 22.05 4.71 -8.80
CA LEU A 79 22.55 5.82 -7.99
C LEU A 79 21.42 6.74 -7.56
N GLU A 80 20.50 7.07 -8.47
CA GLU A 80 19.33 7.88 -8.19
C GLU A 80 18.46 7.25 -7.11
N SER A 81 18.15 5.95 -7.23
CA SER A 81 17.40 5.22 -6.21
C SER A 81 18.11 5.19 -4.84
N LEU A 82 19.44 5.03 -4.85
CA LEU A 82 20.23 5.01 -3.62
C LEU A 82 20.23 6.37 -2.94
N VAL A 83 20.54 7.43 -3.69
CA VAL A 83 20.57 8.82 -3.18
C VAL A 83 19.20 9.22 -2.65
N MET A 84 18.14 8.88 -3.37
CA MET A 84 16.76 9.13 -2.97
C MET A 84 16.40 8.40 -1.67
N THR A 85 16.74 7.13 -1.52
CA THR A 85 16.43 6.32 -0.32
C THR A 85 17.24 6.81 0.89
N VAL A 86 18.53 7.07 0.73
CA VAL A 86 19.40 7.55 1.81
C VAL A 86 18.97 8.94 2.26
N THR A 87 18.81 9.88 1.33
CA THR A 87 18.42 11.26 1.66
C THR A 87 17.03 11.29 2.30
N SER A 88 16.06 10.50 1.80
CA SER A 88 14.72 10.44 2.38
C SER A 88 14.71 9.87 3.79
N THR A 89 15.53 8.84 4.04
CA THR A 89 15.69 8.28 5.38
C THR A 89 16.30 9.30 6.33
N VAL A 90 17.37 9.99 5.92
CA VAL A 90 18.01 11.03 6.75
C VAL A 90 17.03 12.13 7.12
N VAL A 91 16.32 12.68 6.14
CA VAL A 91 15.32 13.73 6.37
C VAL A 91 14.15 13.20 7.21
N GLY A 92 13.69 11.98 6.91
CA GLY A 92 12.62 11.33 7.64
C GLY A 92 12.97 11.12 9.12
N VAL A 93 14.17 10.63 9.41
CA VAL A 93 14.68 10.45 10.79
C VAL A 93 14.77 11.80 11.50
N LEU A 94 15.39 12.81 10.87
CA LEU A 94 15.57 14.13 11.47
C LEU A 94 14.24 14.79 11.85
N ILE A 95 13.22 14.67 11.00
CA ILE A 95 11.88 15.20 11.28
C ILE A 95 11.10 14.30 12.23
N SER A 96 11.37 12.99 12.23
CA SER A 96 10.66 12.04 13.09
C SER A 96 10.95 12.25 14.58
N ILE A 97 12.16 12.67 14.93
CA ILE A 97 12.60 12.91 16.31
C ILE A 97 11.75 13.97 17.01
N PRO A 98 11.63 15.22 16.52
CA PRO A 98 10.82 16.24 17.17
C PRO A 98 9.34 15.87 17.22
N ILE A 99 8.81 15.21 16.18
CA ILE A 99 7.41 14.76 16.17
C ILE A 99 7.18 13.62 17.17
N GLY A 100 8.11 12.67 17.29
CA GLY A 100 8.02 11.56 18.24
C GLY A 100 8.12 12.03 19.69
N LEU A 101 9.06 12.93 19.99
CA LEU A 101 9.17 13.59 21.30
C LEU A 101 7.89 14.36 21.64
N GLY A 102 7.34 15.12 20.69
CA GLY A 102 6.10 15.87 20.84
C GLY A 102 4.85 15.00 20.99
N ALA A 103 4.88 13.76 20.48
CA ALA A 103 3.78 12.80 20.57
C ALA A 103 3.80 11.96 21.86
N ALA A 104 4.85 12.05 22.68
CA ALA A 104 4.93 11.34 23.95
C ALA A 104 4.12 12.05 25.05
N ARG A 105 3.12 11.35 25.63
CA ARG A 105 2.22 11.91 26.65
C ARG A 105 2.93 12.33 27.94
N ASN A 106 4.06 11.70 28.24
CA ASN A 106 4.83 11.96 29.46
C ASN A 106 5.70 13.22 29.36
N LEU A 107 5.96 13.73 28.15
CA LEU A 107 6.89 14.84 27.92
C LEU A 107 6.20 16.12 27.45
N ALA A 108 5.22 16.01 26.56
CA ALA A 108 4.64 17.17 25.87
C ALA A 108 3.32 17.66 26.51
N PRO A 109 3.03 18.98 26.47
CA PRO A 109 1.74 19.52 26.87
C PRO A 109 0.62 19.07 25.92
N LEU A 110 -0.60 18.95 26.45
CA LEU A 110 -1.78 18.40 25.76
C LEU A 110 -1.99 18.88 24.29
N PRO A 111 -1.88 20.18 23.95
CA PRO A 111 -2.09 20.63 22.57
C PRO A 111 -1.01 20.14 21.58
N VAL A 112 0.25 20.13 22.00
CA VAL A 112 1.38 19.66 21.17
C VAL A 112 1.26 18.15 20.96
N TYR A 113 0.92 17.44 22.02
CA TYR A 113 0.63 16.00 21.97
C TYR A 113 -0.45 15.66 20.94
N LEU A 114 -1.59 16.34 20.98
CA LEU A 114 -2.70 16.10 20.03
C LEU A 114 -2.30 16.40 18.59
N LEU A 115 -1.53 17.47 18.35
CA LEU A 115 -1.05 17.83 17.02
C LEU A 115 -0.11 16.76 16.47
N CYS A 116 0.93 16.40 17.23
CA CYS A 116 1.93 15.40 16.80
C CYS A 116 1.30 14.02 16.60
N ARG A 117 0.39 13.59 17.49
CA ARG A 117 -0.39 12.34 17.27
C ARG A 117 -1.30 12.43 16.06
N GLY A 118 -1.90 13.59 15.80
CA GLY A 118 -2.69 13.84 14.59
C GLY A 118 -1.88 13.62 13.32
N ILE A 119 -0.65 14.16 13.26
CA ILE A 119 0.27 13.96 12.14
C ILE A 119 0.58 12.47 11.94
N ILE A 120 0.90 11.75 13.02
CA ILE A 120 1.16 10.30 12.96
C ILE A 120 -0.07 9.54 12.46
N ALA A 121 -1.26 9.88 12.95
CA ALA A 121 -2.52 9.25 12.55
C ALA A 121 -2.83 9.50 11.06
N ILE A 122 -2.64 10.72 10.57
CA ILE A 122 -2.82 11.08 9.15
C ILE A 122 -1.83 10.32 8.28
N SER A 123 -0.55 10.29 8.67
CA SER A 123 0.49 9.57 7.92
C SER A 123 0.20 8.07 7.81
N ARG A 124 -0.47 7.49 8.81
CA ARG A 124 -0.95 6.10 8.75
C ARG A 124 -2.26 5.90 7.99
N ALA A 125 -3.13 6.90 7.95
CA ALA A 125 -4.39 6.86 7.21
C ALA A 125 -4.14 6.98 5.70
N LEU A 126 -3.16 7.79 5.31
CA LEU A 126 -2.72 7.92 3.93
C LEU A 126 -1.60 6.92 3.66
N HIS A 127 -1.96 5.78 3.05
CA HIS A 127 -0.96 4.80 2.62
C HIS A 127 0.05 5.43 1.64
N GLU A 128 1.30 4.96 1.65
CA GLU A 128 2.41 5.52 0.87
C GLU A 128 2.10 5.59 -0.63
N ILE A 129 1.32 4.65 -1.19
CA ILE A 129 0.90 4.69 -2.59
C ILE A 129 0.02 5.91 -2.88
N ILE A 130 -0.88 6.27 -1.96
CA ILE A 130 -1.74 7.46 -2.12
C ILE A 130 -0.88 8.72 -2.12
N VAL A 131 0.09 8.78 -1.19
CA VAL A 131 1.06 9.87 -1.08
C VAL A 131 1.94 9.95 -2.35
N ALA A 132 2.35 8.81 -2.92
CA ALA A 132 3.10 8.76 -4.16
C ALA A 132 2.32 9.38 -5.32
N ILE A 133 1.05 8.98 -5.49
CA ILE A 133 0.20 9.48 -6.58
C ILE A 133 -0.03 10.98 -6.45
N ILE A 134 -0.27 11.51 -5.24
CA ILE A 134 -0.44 12.96 -5.05
C ILE A 134 0.88 13.71 -5.28
N MET A 135 2.02 13.18 -4.85
CA MET A 135 3.31 13.82 -5.12
C MET A 135 3.66 13.83 -6.60
N VAL A 136 3.33 12.76 -7.34
CA VAL A 136 3.48 12.72 -8.79
C VAL A 136 2.53 13.70 -9.47
N ALA A 137 1.31 13.89 -8.96
CA ALA A 137 0.38 14.89 -9.50
C ALA A 137 0.86 16.33 -9.27
N ILE A 138 1.55 16.61 -8.16
CA ILE A 138 2.04 17.96 -7.81
C ILE A 138 3.38 18.27 -8.49
N PHE A 139 4.35 17.34 -8.40
CA PHE A 139 5.73 17.57 -8.83
C PHE A 139 6.08 16.88 -10.15
N GLY A 140 5.23 15.98 -10.65
CA GLY A 140 5.49 15.16 -11.83
C GLY A 140 6.20 13.83 -11.50
N PHE A 141 6.46 13.04 -12.54
CA PHE A 141 7.27 11.83 -12.42
C PHE A 141 8.75 12.21 -12.23
N GLY A 142 9.37 11.65 -11.20
CA GLY A 142 10.80 11.85 -10.93
C GLY A 142 11.22 11.44 -9.51
N PRO A 143 12.53 11.52 -9.22
CA PRO A 143 13.11 11.11 -7.94
C PRO A 143 12.61 11.96 -6.76
N LEU A 144 12.31 13.25 -7.00
CA LEU A 144 11.81 14.16 -5.97
C LEU A 144 10.45 13.69 -5.42
N ALA A 145 9.53 13.26 -6.29
CA ALA A 145 8.19 12.81 -5.88
C ALA A 145 8.28 11.60 -4.95
N GLY A 146 9.12 10.62 -5.29
CA GLY A 146 9.29 9.47 -4.42
C GLY A 146 10.16 9.79 -3.19
N PHE A 147 11.14 10.70 -3.25
CA PHE A 147 11.90 11.14 -2.08
C PHE A 147 10.96 11.71 -1.01
N ILE A 148 10.02 12.57 -1.40
CA ILE A 148 9.03 13.15 -0.47
C ILE A 148 8.11 12.06 0.08
N THR A 149 7.66 11.13 -0.78
CA THR A 149 6.81 10.01 -0.40
C THR A 149 7.47 9.11 0.65
N LEU A 150 8.71 8.69 0.40
CA LEU A 150 9.50 7.86 1.30
C LEU A 150 9.78 8.58 2.62
N SER A 151 10.10 9.88 2.56
CA SER A 151 10.32 10.70 3.75
C SER A 151 9.06 10.76 4.61
N PHE A 152 7.90 11.01 4.00
CA PHE A 152 6.62 11.10 4.70
C PHE A 152 6.24 9.77 5.37
N ALA A 153 6.44 8.64 4.68
CA ALA A 153 6.21 7.31 5.25
C ALA A 153 7.16 7.02 6.44
N THR A 154 8.43 7.38 6.29
CA THR A 154 9.46 7.20 7.34
C THR A 154 9.13 8.01 8.59
N ILE A 155 8.68 9.26 8.44
CA ILE A 155 8.29 10.13 9.56
C ILE A 155 7.15 9.50 10.36
N GLY A 156 6.06 9.07 9.71
CA GLY A 156 4.91 8.51 10.41
C GLY A 156 5.23 7.22 11.17
N PHE A 157 6.09 6.37 10.59
CA PHE A 157 6.51 5.12 11.21
C PHE A 157 7.47 5.34 12.38
N LEU A 158 8.57 6.07 12.17
CA LEU A 158 9.59 6.28 13.20
C LEU A 158 9.10 7.16 14.36
N SER A 159 8.34 8.22 14.09
CA SER A 159 7.78 9.05 15.17
C SER A 159 6.86 8.26 16.07
N LYS A 160 6.10 7.31 15.50
CA LYS A 160 5.22 6.45 16.29
C LYS A 160 6.02 5.53 17.20
N LEU A 161 7.01 4.81 16.66
CA LEU A 161 7.85 3.91 17.44
C LEU A 161 8.57 4.67 18.56
N LEU A 162 9.17 5.81 18.23
CA LEU A 162 9.85 6.65 19.20
C LEU A 162 8.90 7.14 20.30
N ALA A 163 7.69 7.57 19.94
CA ALA A 163 6.70 8.01 20.92
C ALA A 163 6.23 6.87 21.83
N GLU A 164 5.99 5.69 21.27
CA GLU A 164 5.60 4.49 22.04
C GLU A 164 6.72 4.05 22.99
N ASP A 165 7.97 4.07 22.55
CA ASP A 165 9.14 3.77 23.37
C ASP A 165 9.27 4.77 24.53
N ILE A 166 9.15 6.08 24.27
CA ILE A 166 9.24 7.12 25.31
C ILE A 166 8.06 7.01 26.30
N GLU A 167 6.85 6.72 25.83
CA GLU A 167 5.68 6.56 26.70
C GLU A 167 5.79 5.31 27.58
N SER A 168 6.47 4.26 27.10
CA SER A 168 6.72 3.01 27.84
C SER A 168 7.86 3.09 28.86
N MET A 169 8.68 4.14 28.82
CA MET A 169 9.83 4.30 29.71
C MET A 169 9.41 4.44 31.18
N ASP A 170 10.12 3.72 32.06
CA ASP A 170 9.84 3.68 33.49
C ASP A 170 10.05 5.04 34.15
N ARG A 171 9.04 5.51 34.91
CA ARG A 171 9.08 6.85 35.54
C ARG A 171 10.20 6.96 36.59
N SER A 172 10.55 5.84 37.22
CA SER A 172 11.65 5.77 38.20
C SER A 172 12.99 6.18 37.59
N GLN A 173 13.25 5.85 36.32
CA GLN A 173 14.48 6.23 35.62
C GLN A 173 14.52 7.75 35.38
N ALA A 174 13.39 8.34 34.98
CA ALA A 174 13.29 9.79 34.79
C ALA A 174 13.43 10.56 36.12
N GLU A 175 12.85 10.03 37.21
CA GLU A 175 12.98 10.62 38.55
C GLU A 175 14.40 10.50 39.12
N ALA A 176 15.10 9.39 38.87
CA ALA A 176 16.48 9.21 39.27
C ALA A 176 17.43 10.22 38.59
N VAL A 177 17.22 10.50 37.29
CA VAL A 177 17.99 11.52 36.57
C VAL A 177 17.69 12.92 37.10
N ARG A 178 16.42 13.26 37.34
CA ARG A 178 16.06 14.53 38.01
C ARG A 178 16.67 14.68 39.40
N ALA A 179 16.78 13.59 40.16
CA ALA A 179 17.42 13.60 41.48
C ALA A 179 18.92 13.91 41.42
N THR A 180 19.58 13.62 40.30
CA THR A 180 20.98 14.02 40.04
C THR A 180 21.14 15.45 39.52
N GLY A 181 20.03 16.20 39.35
CA GLY A 181 20.04 17.60 38.93
C GLY A 181 20.16 17.81 37.41
N ALA A 182 19.92 16.77 36.62
CA ALA A 182 19.87 16.82 35.14
C ALA A 182 18.42 16.89 34.63
#